data_AF-A0A2P4YSA4-F1
#
_entry.id   AF-A0A2P4YSA4-F1
#
_cell.length_a   1.000
_cell.length_b   1.000
_cell.length_c   1.000
_cell.angle_alpha   90.00
_cell.angle_beta   90.00
_cell.angle_gamma   90.00
#
_symmetry.space_group_name_H-M   'P 1'
#
loop_
_entity.id
_entity.type
_entity.pdbx_description
1 polymer ?
#
loop_
_entity_poly.entity_id
_entity_poly.type
_entity_poly.pdbx_seq_one_letter_code
_entity_poly.pdbx_strand_id
1 'polypeptide(L)'
;SALSAYAKANRPVDGEDIVVWHTFGLTHFPRVEDWPVMPVDYAGFGFRPDGFFDRNPTLDVPEDPNGKEFSENFQTSNSDIKTTINSQ
;
A
#
# COMPACT_ATOMS: atom_id res chain seq x y z
N SER A 1 -6.92 18.43 28.09
CA SER A 1 -6.04 17.25 27.93
C SER A 1 -6.06 16.84 26.46
N ALA A 2 -5.11 17.34 25.67
CA ALA A 2 -5.01 17.05 24.24
C ALA A 2 -3.54 17.06 23.81
N LEU A 3 -3.23 16.59 22.60
CA LEU A 3 -1.87 16.64 22.04
C LEU A 3 -1.26 18.04 22.10
N SER A 4 -2.06 19.08 21.90
CA SER A 4 -1.62 20.47 22.02
C SER A 4 -1.17 20.85 23.44
N ALA A 5 -1.79 20.30 24.48
CA ALA A 5 -1.37 20.52 25.86
C ALA A 5 -0.08 19.73 26.19
N TYR A 6 0.06 18.52 25.63
CA TYR A 6 1.28 17.71 25.74
C TYR A 6 2.48 18.39 25.07
N ALA A 7 2.29 18.95 23.88
CA ALA A 7 3.33 19.60 23.09
C ALA A 7 3.88 20.88 23.76
N LYS A 8 3.05 21.60 24.53
CA LYS A 8 3.47 22.83 25.24
C LYS A 8 4.63 22.62 26.23
N ALA A 9 4.85 21.39 26.70
CA ALA A 9 5.97 21.07 27.58
C ALA A 9 7.34 21.17 26.88
N ASN A 10 7.37 21.23 25.53
CA ASN A 10 8.57 21.43 24.71
C ASN A 10 9.78 20.60 25.16
N ARG A 11 9.54 19.31 25.40
CA ARG A 11 10.59 18.36 25.78
C ARG A 11 11.54 18.11 24.59
N PRO A 12 12.81 17.77 24.87
CA PRO A 12 13.74 17.34 23.82
C PRO A 12 13.20 16.11 23.09
N VAL A 13 13.62 15.96 21.82
CA VAL A 13 13.21 14.85 20.95
C VAL A 13 14.39 14.15 20.28
N ASP A 14 15.58 14.75 20.33
CA ASP A 14 16.79 14.18 19.70
C ASP A 14 17.50 13.25 20.69
N GLY A 15 17.78 12.02 20.26
CA GLY A 15 18.37 10.98 21.10
C GLY A 15 17.45 10.42 22.20
N GLU A 16 16.15 10.73 22.16
CA GLU A 16 15.17 10.36 23.18
C GLU A 16 14.26 9.21 22.72
N ASP A 17 13.57 8.58 23.68
CA ASP A 17 12.45 7.69 23.40
C ASP A 17 11.21 8.53 23.03
N ILE A 18 10.73 8.37 21.80
CA ILE A 18 9.71 9.24 21.21
C ILE A 18 8.46 8.47 20.79
N VAL A 19 7.36 9.22 20.71
CA VAL A 19 6.09 8.77 20.15
C VAL A 19 5.75 9.69 18.98
N VAL A 20 5.22 9.12 17.89
CA VAL A 20 4.73 9.85 16.72
C VAL A 20 3.21 9.81 16.70
N TRP A 21 2.58 10.97 16.53
CA TRP A 21 1.14 11.10 16.29
C TRP A 21 0.92 11.59 14.86
N HIS A 22 0.38 10.73 13.99
CA HIS A 22 0.04 11.06 12.61
C HIS A 22 -1.48 11.24 12.46
N THR A 23 -1.91 12.37 11.88
CA THR A 23 -3.31 12.68 11.62
C THR A 23 -3.56 12.67 10.12
N PHE A 24 -4.52 11.86 9.67
CA PHE A 24 -5.03 11.86 8.30
C PHE A 24 -6.55 11.77 8.32
N GLY A 25 -7.20 12.21 7.25
CA GLY A 25 -8.64 12.17 7.10
C GLY A 25 -9.02 12.50 5.67
N LEU A 26 -10.23 12.09 5.28
CA LEU A 26 -10.79 12.38 3.97
C LEU A 26 -11.78 13.54 4.10
N THR A 27 -11.74 14.47 3.15
CA THR A 27 -12.84 15.42 2.96
C THR A 27 -13.85 14.80 2.01
N HIS A 28 -14.94 14.26 2.53
CA HIS A 28 -15.99 13.62 1.71
C HIS A 28 -16.98 14.67 1.20
N PHE A 29 -16.99 14.87 -0.11
CA PHE A 29 -18.04 15.63 -0.82
C PHE A 29 -19.05 14.62 -1.40
N PRO A 30 -20.29 14.56 -0.86
CA PRO A 30 -21.27 13.57 -1.29
C PRO A 30 -21.60 13.67 -2.78
N ARG A 31 -21.68 12.51 -3.45
CA ARG A 31 -22.07 12.38 -4.85
C ARG A 31 -23.42 11.65 -4.97
N VAL A 32 -24.08 11.76 -6.13
CA VAL A 32 -25.38 11.09 -6.35
C VAL A 32 -25.22 9.56 -6.31
N GLU A 33 -24.07 9.06 -6.73
CA GLU A 33 -23.70 7.65 -6.73
C GLU A 33 -23.44 7.08 -5.32
N ASP A 34 -23.30 7.94 -4.30
CA ASP A 34 -23.17 7.50 -2.90
C ASP A 34 -24.52 7.06 -2.30
N TRP A 35 -25.63 7.24 -3.03
CA TRP A 35 -26.98 6.89 -2.62
C TRP A 35 -27.54 5.68 -3.39
N PRO A 36 -28.27 4.74 -2.75
CA PRO A 36 -28.59 4.65 -1.32
C PRO A 36 -27.50 4.01 -0.46
N VAL A 37 -26.49 3.43 -1.11
CA VAL A 37 -25.36 2.77 -0.44
C VAL A 37 -24.09 3.32 -1.04
N MET A 38 -23.29 3.95 -0.19
CA MET A 38 -22.00 4.49 -0.58
C MET A 38 -20.99 3.36 -0.82
N PRO A 39 -20.26 3.35 -1.95
CA PRO A 39 -19.11 2.48 -2.16
C PRO A 39 -17.99 2.75 -1.15
N VAL A 40 -17.12 1.77 -0.91
CA VAL A 40 -16.00 1.93 0.04
C VAL A 40 -15.00 2.96 -0.49
N ASP A 41 -14.63 3.91 0.37
CA ASP A 41 -13.49 4.81 0.18
C ASP A 41 -12.32 4.38 1.08
N TYR A 42 -11.11 4.33 0.52
CA TYR A 42 -9.92 3.82 1.20
C TYR A 42 -8.93 4.95 1.48
N ALA A 43 -8.54 5.10 2.74
CA ALA A 43 -7.39 5.91 3.15
C ALA A 43 -6.45 5.08 4.03
N GLY A 44 -5.15 5.23 3.82
CA GLY A 44 -4.15 4.51 4.60
C GLY A 44 -2.77 5.13 4.44
N PHE A 45 -1.87 4.72 5.33
CA PHE A 45 -0.46 5.06 5.30
C PHE A 45 0.35 3.82 5.64
N GLY A 46 1.62 3.81 5.25
CA GLY A 46 2.54 2.71 5.56
C GLY A 46 3.90 3.28 5.92
N PHE A 47 4.58 2.61 6.86
CA PHE A 47 5.98 2.88 7.13
C PHE A 47 6.82 2.03 6.20
N ARG A 48 7.70 2.68 5.44
CA ARG A 48 8.75 1.99 4.69
C ARG A 48 10.08 2.21 5.40
N PRO A 49 10.88 1.15 5.57
CA PRO A 49 12.26 1.29 6.02
C PRO A 49 13.04 2.09 4.97
N ASP A 50 13.76 3.12 5.42
CA ASP A 50 14.66 3.92 4.60
C ASP A 50 16.04 3.91 5.25
N GLY A 51 17.07 3.46 4.52
CA GLY A 51 18.41 3.26 5.07
C GLY A 51 18.51 2.25 6.22
N PHE A 52 17.47 1.47 6.50
CA PHE A 52 17.44 0.52 7.62
C PHE A 52 18.15 -0.81 7.32
N PHE A 53 18.17 -1.24 6.05
CA PHE A 53 18.83 -2.46 5.61
C PHE A 53 19.97 -2.14 4.65
N ASP A 54 21.10 -2.85 4.79
CA ASP A 54 22.26 -2.71 3.88
C ASP A 54 21.97 -3.23 2.46
N ARG A 55 21.01 -4.15 2.33
CA ARG A 55 20.59 -4.75 1.07
C ARG A 55 19.09 -5.05 1.10
N ASN A 56 18.52 -5.37 -0.06
CA ASN A 56 17.10 -5.74 -0.16
C ASN A 56 16.76 -6.90 0.83
N PRO A 57 15.87 -6.68 1.82
CA PRO A 57 15.53 -7.69 2.83
C PRO A 57 14.76 -8.89 2.25
N THR A 58 14.23 -8.79 1.03
CA THR A 58 13.45 -9.88 0.40
C THR A 58 14.27 -10.75 -0.54
N LEU A 59 15.59 -10.55 -0.62
CA LEU A 59 16.42 -11.18 -1.66
C LEU A 59 16.42 -12.71 -1.59
N ASP A 60 16.34 -13.27 -0.37
CA ASP A 60 16.41 -14.71 -0.13
C ASP A 60 15.03 -15.33 0.18
N VAL A 61 13.94 -14.61 -0.16
CA VAL A 61 12.58 -15.11 0.03
C VAL A 61 12.28 -16.15 -1.06
N PRO A 62 11.91 -17.40 -0.69
CA PRO A 62 11.52 -18.42 -1.66
C PRO A 62 10.36 -17.94 -2.55
N GLU A 63 10.38 -18.35 -3.82
CA GLU A 63 9.28 -18.06 -4.75
C GLU A 63 7.97 -18.70 -4.26
N ASP A 64 6.84 -18.05 -4.56
CA ASP A 64 5.53 -18.67 -4.34
C ASP A 64 5.41 -19.91 -5.25
N PRO A 65 5.18 -21.12 -4.69
CA PRO A 65 5.07 -22.34 -5.47
C PRO A 65 3.94 -22.30 -6.49
N ASN A 66 2.92 -21.45 -6.32
CA ASN A 66 1.80 -21.30 -7.24
C ASN A 66 1.93 -20.06 -8.16
N GLY A 67 2.94 -19.21 -7.93
CA GLY A 67 3.12 -17.96 -8.69
C GLY A 67 3.49 -18.19 -10.16
N LYS A 68 4.23 -19.27 -10.45
CA LYS A 68 4.64 -19.62 -11.83
C LYS A 68 3.47 -20.04 -12.69
N GLU A 69 2.58 -20.89 -12.17
CA GLU A 69 1.42 -21.40 -12.92
C GLU A 69 0.54 -20.27 -13.45
N PHE A 70 0.29 -19.21 -12.66
CA PHE A 70 -0.50 -18.08 -13.11
C PHE A 70 0.17 -17.31 -14.26
N SER A 71 1.48 -17.06 -14.15
CA SER A 71 2.24 -16.32 -15.15
C SER A 71 2.37 -17.07 -16.48
N GLU A 72 2.59 -18.39 -16.43
CA GLU A 72 2.68 -19.25 -17.60
C GLU A 72 1.32 -19.39 -18.30
N ASN A 73 0.24 -19.61 -17.56
CA ASN A 73 -1.10 -19.72 -18.12
C ASN A 73 -1.56 -18.42 -18.80
N PHE A 74 -1.21 -17.26 -18.25
CA PHE A 74 -1.50 -15.97 -18.87
C PHE A 74 -0.69 -15.74 -20.15
N GLN A 75 0.59 -16.13 -20.18
CA GLN A 75 1.43 -16.01 -21.37
C GLN A 75 0.98 -16.94 -22.49
N THR A 76 0.70 -18.21 -22.17
CA THR A 76 0.19 -19.21 -23.13
C THR A 76 -1.13 -18.76 -23.73
N SER A 77 -2.10 -18.35 -22.91
CA SER A 77 -3.40 -17.85 -23.36
C SER A 77 -3.27 -16.64 -24.30
N ASN A 78 -2.42 -15.67 -23.98
CA ASN A 78 -2.17 -14.52 -24.86
C ASN A 78 -1.44 -14.91 -26.16
N SER A 79 -0.59 -15.94 -26.14
CA SER A 79 0.08 -16.46 -27.33
C SER A 79 -0.90 -17.20 -28.25
N ASP A 80 -1.86 -17.94 -27.68
CA ASP A 80 -2.90 -18.65 -28.42
C ASP A 80 -3.89 -17.68 -29.07
N ILE A 81 -4.26 -16.60 -28.36
CA ILE A 81 -5.09 -15.52 -28.89
C ILE A 81 -4.39 -14.87 -30.09
N LYS A 82 -3.11 -14.51 -29.95
CA LYS A 82 -2.34 -13.90 -31.05
C LYS A 82 -2.19 -14.84 -32.25
N THR A 83 -1.98 -16.13 -32.01
CA THR A 83 -1.90 -17.15 -33.07
C THR A 83 -3.22 -17.28 -33.82
N THR A 84 -4.34 -17.31 -33.10
CA THR A 84 -5.69 -17.39 -33.68
C THR A 84 -6.01 -16.18 -34.54
N ILE A 85 -5.69 -14.96 -34.07
CA ILE A 85 -5.91 -13.71 -34.80
C ILE A 85 -5.08 -13.66 -36.10
N ASN A 86 -3.81 -14.09 -36.06
CA ASN A 86 -2.93 -14.03 -37.23
C ASN A 86 -3.15 -15.17 -38.24
N SER A 87 -4.03 -16.12 -37.92
CA SER A 87 -4.41 -17.23 -38.80
C SER A 87 -5.69 -16.96 -39.61
N GLN A 88 -6.32 -15.80 -39.42
CA GLN A 88 -7.40 -15.25 -40.25
C GLN A 88 -6.85 -14.20 -41.21
#